data_AF-A0A967WKS4-F1
#
_entry.id   AF-A0A967WKS4-F1
#
_cell.length_a   1.000
_cell.length_b   1.000
_cell.length_c   1.000
_cell.angle_alpha   90.00
_cell.angle_beta   90.00
_cell.angle_gamma   90.00
#
_symmetry.space_group_name_H-M   'P 1'
#
loop_
_entity.id
_entity.type
_entity.pdbx_description
1 polymer ?
#
loop_
_entity_poly.entity_id
_entity_poly.type
_entity_poly.pdbx_seq_one_letter_code
_entity_poly.pdbx_strand_id
1 'polypeptide(L)'
;NGATAIPGHLLNAHLLELSKHINVKVWTSTSVSRASGGAGRFHVELRQHPRYVDLTKCTACKDCIEACPVTVPGTSHKAIHLAESAQPGCAVIEKLGKAPCSNTCPGGIHVQGYVALIA
;
A
#
# COMPACT_ATOMS: atom_id res chain seq x y z
N ASN A 1 1.85 -29.49 13.14
CA ASN A 1 2.74 -28.50 13.76
C ASN A 1 2.16 -27.10 13.52
N GLY A 2 0.98 -26.77 14.02
CA GLY A 2 0.71 -26.61 15.45
C GLY A 2 1.01 -25.20 15.97
N ALA A 3 1.08 -24.18 15.09
CA ALA A 3 1.10 -22.78 15.52
C ALA A 3 -0.31 -22.39 15.98
N THR A 4 -0.47 -22.14 17.28
CA THR A 4 -1.67 -21.55 17.86
C THR A 4 -1.93 -20.21 17.17
N ALA A 5 -2.97 -20.13 16.35
CA ALA A 5 -3.36 -18.91 15.68
C ALA A 5 -3.76 -17.87 16.74
N ILE A 6 -2.96 -16.82 16.89
CA ILE A 6 -3.26 -15.70 17.78
C ILE A 6 -4.63 -15.13 17.36
N PRO A 7 -5.58 -14.94 18.30
CA PRO A 7 -6.85 -14.30 18.01
C PRO A 7 -6.66 -12.94 17.33
N GLY A 8 -7.39 -12.66 16.25
CA GLY A 8 -7.17 -11.47 15.42
C GLY A 8 -7.24 -10.13 16.17
N HIS A 9 -8.08 -10.04 17.22
CA HIS A 9 -8.17 -8.85 18.06
C HIS A 9 -6.89 -8.61 18.89
N LEU A 10 -6.21 -9.67 19.35
CA LEU A 10 -4.94 -9.56 20.07
C LEU A 10 -3.81 -9.16 19.12
N LEU A 11 -3.80 -9.69 17.90
CA LEU A 11 -2.83 -9.29 16.88
C LEU A 11 -2.94 -7.79 16.56
N ASN A 12 -4.16 -7.28 16.38
CA ASN A 12 -4.39 -5.86 16.11
C ASN A 12 -3.90 -4.97 17.27
N ALA A 13 -4.10 -5.39 18.52
CA ALA A 13 -3.59 -4.67 19.68
C ALA A 13 -2.05 -4.61 19.68
N HIS A 14 -1.37 -5.75 19.46
CA HIS A 14 0.09 -5.79 19.38
C HIS A 14 0.65 -4.97 18.22
N LEU A 15 0.02 -4.99 17.04
CA LEU A 15 0.43 -4.17 15.91
C LEU A 15 0.30 -2.66 16.20
N LEU A 16 -0.75 -2.26 16.93
CA LEU A 16 -0.93 -0.88 17.35
C LEU A 16 0.17 -0.44 18.33
N GLU A 17 0.51 -1.28 19.32
CA GLU A 17 1.58 -1.01 20.27
C GLU A 17 2.94 -0.88 19.58
N LEU A 18 3.26 -1.81 18.66
CA LEU A 18 4.51 -1.76 17.88
C LEU A 18 4.59 -0.51 17.01
N SER A 19 3.47 -0.07 16.41
CA SER A 19 3.45 1.13 15.57
C SER A 19 3.76 2.43 16.33
N LYS A 20 3.55 2.45 17.66
CA LYS A 20 3.77 3.62 18.53
C LYS A 20 5.09 3.56 19.30
N HIS A 21 5.81 2.45 19.23
CA HIS A 21 7.00 2.22 20.04
C HIS A 21 8.19 3.07 19.57
N ILE A 22 8.81 3.85 20.47
CA ILE A 22 9.83 4.84 20.13
C ILE A 22 11.11 4.27 19.50
N ASN A 23 11.51 3.07 19.90
CA ASN A 23 12.72 2.41 19.38
C ASN A 23 12.46 1.53 18.14
N VAL A 24 11.22 1.50 17.62
CA VAL A 24 10.85 0.65 16.49
C VAL A 24 10.26 1.51 15.39
N LYS A 25 10.86 1.44 14.19
CA LYS A 25 10.32 2.09 13.00
C LYS A 25 9.65 1.06 12.11
N VAL A 26 8.33 1.18 11.94
CA VAL A 26 7.54 0.28 11.10
C VAL A 26 7.48 0.82 9.67
N TRP A 27 7.94 0.01 8.72
CA TRP A 27 7.85 0.30 7.29
C TRP A 27 6.83 -0.61 6.63
N THR A 28 5.63 -0.09 6.35
CA THR A 28 4.59 -0.85 5.64
C THR A 28 4.71 -0.70 4.12
N SER A 29 4.14 -1.67 3.39
CA SER A 29 4.25 -1.79 1.93
C SER A 29 5.70 -1.77 1.43
N THR A 30 6.62 -2.35 2.19
CA THR A 30 8.06 -2.29 1.93
C THR A 30 8.62 -3.70 1.75
N SER A 31 9.40 -3.90 0.70
CA SER A 31 10.12 -5.14 0.42
C SER A 31 11.62 -4.93 0.59
N VAL A 32 12.35 -5.99 0.94
CA VAL A 32 13.82 -5.96 0.98
C VAL A 32 14.33 -6.13 -0.44
N SER A 33 15.03 -5.14 -0.98
CA SER A 33 15.63 -5.23 -2.32
C SER A 33 17.00 -5.91 -2.27
N ARG A 34 17.80 -5.61 -1.25
CA ARG A 34 19.14 -6.18 -1.07
C ARG A 34 19.50 -6.24 0.39
N ALA A 35 20.17 -7.29 0.81
CA ALA A 35 20.83 -7.37 2.09
C ALA A 35 22.29 -7.73 1.86
N SER A 36 23.21 -7.00 2.49
CA SER A 36 24.66 -7.18 2.35
C SER A 36 25.34 -6.99 3.71
N GLY A 37 26.56 -7.51 3.84
CA GLY A 37 27.33 -7.46 5.08
C GLY A 37 27.35 -8.80 5.83
N GLY A 38 27.76 -8.75 7.09
CA GLY A 38 27.97 -9.92 7.94
C GLY A 38 27.53 -9.68 9.38
N ALA A 39 27.73 -10.67 10.24
CA ALA A 39 27.30 -10.61 11.63
C ALA A 39 27.76 -9.30 12.32
N GLY A 40 26.81 -8.54 12.84
CA GLY A 40 27.04 -7.26 13.53
C GLY A 40 27.04 -6.01 12.64
N ARG A 41 27.12 -6.14 11.31
CA ARG A 41 26.97 -5.02 10.35
C ARG A 41 26.25 -5.47 9.09
N PHE A 42 24.93 -5.35 9.13
CA PHE A 42 24.08 -5.55 7.96
C PHE A 42 23.72 -4.21 7.34
N HIS A 43 23.81 -4.15 6.02
CA HIS A 43 23.25 -3.09 5.21
C HIS A 43 22.09 -3.66 4.41
N VAL A 44 20.89 -3.17 4.70
CA VAL A 44 19.64 -3.62 4.08
C VAL A 44 19.05 -2.46 3.29
N GLU A 45 18.91 -2.68 1.99
CA GLU A 45 18.19 -1.79 1.10
C GLU A 45 16.70 -2.18 1.10
N LEU A 46 15.87 -1.17 1.33
CA LEU A 46 14.42 -1.32 1.41
C LEU A 46 13.76 -0.58 0.25
N ARG A 47 12.83 -1.26 -0.43
CA ARG A 47 12.00 -0.68 -1.49
C ARG A 47 10.59 -0.49 -0.95
N GLN A 48 10.22 0.77 -0.72
CA GLN A 48 8.87 1.11 -0.31
C GLN A 48 7.97 1.30 -1.54
N HIS A 49 6.91 0.52 -1.63
CA HIS A 49 5.92 0.63 -2.70
C HIS A 49 4.96 1.79 -2.41
N PRO A 50 4.65 2.62 -3.41
CA PRO A 50 3.76 3.76 -3.24
C PRO A 50 2.34 3.28 -2.93
N ARG A 51 1.71 3.89 -1.93
CA ARG A 51 0.28 3.68 -1.63
C ARG A 51 -0.65 4.59 -2.44
N TYR A 52 -0.08 5.62 -3.08
CA TYR A 52 -0.76 6.68 -3.82
C TYR A 52 -1.86 7.42 -3.03
N VAL A 53 -1.79 7.35 -1.70
CA VAL A 53 -2.63 8.08 -0.77
C VAL A 53 -1.70 8.79 0.22
N ASP A 54 -2.02 10.03 0.55
CA ASP A 54 -1.32 10.76 1.60
C ASP A 54 -1.70 10.20 2.97
N LEU A 55 -0.74 9.53 3.61
CA LEU A 55 -0.92 8.88 4.91
C LEU A 55 -1.23 9.87 6.03
N THR A 56 -0.84 11.14 5.89
CA THR A 56 -1.10 12.17 6.90
C THR A 56 -2.54 12.66 6.86
N LYS A 57 -3.22 12.51 5.72
CA LYS A 57 -4.59 12.99 5.49
C LYS A 57 -5.64 11.88 5.51
N CYS A 58 -5.23 10.63 5.30
CA CYS A 58 -6.15 9.50 5.25
C CYS A 58 -6.71 9.18 6.64
N THR A 59 -8.04 9.26 6.79
CA THR A 59 -8.76 8.96 8.03
C THR A 59 -9.40 7.57 8.06
N ALA A 60 -9.17 6.74 7.04
CA ALA A 60 -9.76 5.40 6.92
C ALA A 60 -11.30 5.36 6.80
N CYS A 61 -11.95 6.46 6.36
CA CYS A 61 -13.42 6.57 6.33
C CYS A 61 -14.13 5.62 5.35
N LYS A 62 -13.42 5.11 4.34
CA LYS A 62 -13.91 4.20 3.27
C LYS A 62 -14.82 4.82 2.20
N ASP A 63 -15.18 6.10 2.29
CA ASP A 63 -15.98 6.79 1.25
C ASP A 63 -15.37 6.68 -0.16
N CYS A 64 -14.03 6.70 -0.23
CA CYS A 64 -13.31 6.57 -1.49
C CYS A 64 -13.45 5.19 -2.15
N ILE A 65 -13.72 4.14 -1.36
CA ILE A 65 -13.95 2.78 -1.86
C ILE A 65 -15.34 2.69 -2.50
N GLU A 66 -16.35 3.26 -1.86
CA GLU A 66 -17.73 3.26 -2.35
C GLU A 66 -17.87 4.05 -3.65
N ALA A 67 -17.20 5.21 -3.73
CA ALA A 67 -17.17 6.04 -4.93
C ALA A 67 -16.38 5.42 -6.10
N CYS A 68 -15.57 4.38 -5.86
CA CYS A 68 -14.66 3.86 -6.86
C CYS A 68 -15.39 3.01 -7.92
N PRO A 69 -15.40 3.42 -9.20
CA PRO A 69 -16.03 2.63 -10.26
C PRO A 69 -15.17 1.45 -10.71
N VAL A 70 -13.88 1.43 -10.36
CA VAL A 70 -12.91 0.45 -10.89
C VAL A 70 -12.76 -0.71 -9.91
N THR A 71 -13.02 -1.93 -10.39
CA THR A 71 -12.70 -3.19 -9.70
C THR A 71 -11.44 -3.79 -10.30
N VAL A 72 -10.56 -4.35 -9.47
CA VAL A 72 -9.32 -4.98 -9.93
C VAL A 72 -9.67 -6.29 -10.66
N PRO A 73 -9.18 -6.51 -11.90
CA PRO A 73 -9.47 -7.75 -12.63
C PRO A 73 -8.96 -8.98 -11.88
N GLY A 74 -9.81 -9.99 -11.73
CA GLY A 74 -9.46 -11.24 -11.05
C GLY A 74 -9.54 -11.19 -9.52
N THR A 75 -9.95 -10.07 -8.93
CA THR A 75 -10.20 -9.97 -7.50
C THR A 75 -11.61 -9.43 -7.21
N SER A 76 -12.04 -9.51 -5.95
CA SER A 76 -13.32 -8.97 -5.48
C SER A 76 -13.23 -7.52 -4.99
N HIS A 77 -12.02 -6.95 -4.88
CA HIS A 77 -11.80 -5.63 -4.31
C HIS A 77 -11.69 -4.50 -5.35
N LYS A 78 -12.04 -3.28 -4.93
CA LYS A 78 -11.90 -2.05 -5.71
C LYS A 78 -10.44 -1.66 -5.89
N ALA A 79 -10.14 -0.88 -6.93
CA ALA A 79 -8.79 -0.38 -7.19
C ALA A 79 -8.23 0.40 -5.99
N ILE A 80 -9.08 1.13 -5.26
CA ILE A 80 -8.77 1.64 -3.92
C ILE A 80 -9.42 0.73 -2.87
N HIS A 81 -8.62 0.24 -1.92
CA HIS A 81 -9.10 -0.67 -0.88
C HIS A 81 -8.35 -0.46 0.44
N LEU A 82 -8.92 -1.00 1.52
CA LEU A 82 -8.25 -1.13 2.81
C LEU A 82 -7.90 -2.61 3.01
N ALA A 83 -6.68 -2.89 3.46
CA ALA A 83 -6.32 -4.24 3.87
C ALA A 83 -6.95 -4.52 5.24
N GLU A 84 -7.77 -5.58 5.31
CA GLU A 84 -8.37 -6.05 6.56
C GLU A 84 -7.24 -6.44 7.52
N SER A 85 -7.14 -5.75 8.68
CA SER A 85 -6.06 -5.84 9.70
C SER A 85 -4.73 -5.10 9.43
N ALA A 86 -4.63 -4.26 8.40
CA ALA A 86 -3.40 -3.47 8.21
C ALA A 86 -3.34 -2.26 9.17
N GLN A 87 -2.34 -2.27 10.05
CA GLN A 87 -1.91 -1.10 10.81
C GLN A 87 -0.71 -0.46 10.08
N PRO A 88 -0.76 0.80 9.63
CA PRO A 88 -1.84 1.77 9.78
C PRO A 88 -2.99 1.54 8.79
N GLY A 89 -4.23 1.75 9.25
CA GLY A 89 -5.47 1.51 8.50
C GLY A 89 -5.73 2.52 7.38
N CYS A 90 -4.76 2.77 6.51
CA CYS A 90 -4.90 3.69 5.39
C CYS A 90 -5.39 2.97 4.14
N ALA A 91 -6.15 3.70 3.31
CA ALA A 91 -6.47 3.24 1.95
C ALA A 91 -5.20 3.12 1.10
N VAL A 92 -5.22 2.15 0.19
CA VAL A 92 -4.17 1.92 -0.81
C VAL A 92 -4.81 1.87 -2.17
N ILE A 93 -4.19 2.52 -3.15
CA ILE A 93 -4.59 2.42 -4.56
C ILE A 93 -3.67 1.42 -5.25
N GLU A 94 -4.24 0.37 -5.82
CA GLU A 94 -3.51 -0.58 -6.64
C GLU A 94 -3.46 -0.09 -8.09
N LYS A 95 -2.26 0.08 -8.63
CA LYS A 95 -2.04 0.45 -10.03
C LYS A 95 -1.38 -0.72 -10.77
N LEU A 96 -2.11 -1.36 -11.67
CA LEU A 96 -1.61 -2.47 -12.48
C LEU A 96 -0.78 -2.03 -13.70
N GLY A 97 -0.70 -0.72 -13.99
CA GLY A 97 0.11 -0.22 -15.10
C GLY A 97 -0.28 1.18 -15.56
N LYS A 98 0.05 1.48 -16.83
CA LYS A 98 -0.37 2.70 -17.54
C LYS A 98 -1.81 2.55 -18.01
N ALA A 99 -2.53 3.66 -18.17
CA ALA A 99 -3.88 3.59 -18.74
C ALA A 99 -3.83 3.02 -20.17
N PRO A 100 -4.87 2.27 -20.58
CA PRO A 100 -4.93 1.68 -21.92
C PRO A 100 -4.87 2.75 -23.02
N CYS A 101 -5.47 3.93 -22.80
CA CYS A 101 -5.36 5.04 -23.74
C CYS A 101 -3.91 5.49 -23.97
N SER A 102 -3.12 5.60 -22.91
CA SER A 102 -1.70 5.97 -22.99
C SER A 102 -0.83 4.83 -23.53
N ASN A 103 -1.17 3.58 -23.23
CA ASN A 103 -0.37 2.43 -23.63
C ASN A 103 -0.55 2.06 -25.10
N THR A 104 -1.74 2.31 -25.67
CA THR A 104 -2.08 1.92 -27.04
C THR A 104 -1.96 3.09 -28.03
N CYS A 105 -1.82 4.34 -27.57
CA CYS A 105 -1.80 5.50 -28.45
C CYS A 105 -0.50 5.56 -29.28
N PRO A 106 -0.56 5.49 -30.63
CA PRO A 106 0.62 5.60 -31.48
C PRO A 106 1.23 7.01 -31.47
N GLY A 107 0.43 8.02 -31.10
CA GLY A 107 0.89 9.41 -30.94
C GLY A 107 1.50 9.73 -29.57
N GLY A 108 1.62 8.75 -28.67
CA GLY A 108 2.23 8.95 -27.34
C GLY A 108 1.43 9.86 -26.41
N ILE A 109 0.12 10.04 -26.65
CA ILE A 109 -0.74 10.92 -25.86
C ILE A 109 -0.96 10.33 -24.46
N HIS A 110 -0.80 11.16 -23.43
CA HIS A 110 -0.97 10.76 -22.03
C HIS A 110 -2.15 11.51 -21.38
N VAL A 111 -3.37 10.96 -21.49
CA VAL A 111 -4.60 11.60 -21.01
C VAL A 111 -4.54 11.92 -19.51
N GLN A 112 -3.94 11.04 -18.71
CA GLN A 112 -3.78 11.25 -17.27
C GLN A 112 -2.89 12.45 -16.95
N GLY A 113 -1.94 12.77 -17.84
CA GLY A 113 -1.07 13.94 -17.69
C GLY A 113 -1.82 15.24 -17.95
N TYR A 114 -2.71 15.23 -18.96
CA TYR A 114 -3.59 16.37 -19.22
C TYR A 114 -4.55 16.62 -18.05
N VAL A 115 -5.22 15.57 -17.54
CA VAL A 115 -6.13 15.69 -16.39
C VAL A 115 -5.40 16.24 -15.16
N ALA A 116 -4.18 15.77 -14.87
CA ALA A 116 -3.38 16.26 -13.76
C ALA A 116 -2.90 17.72 -13.92
N LEU A 117 -2.81 18.24 -15.15
CA LEU A 117 -2.44 19.63 -15.41
C LEU A 117 -3.61 20.59 -15.17
N ILE A 118 -4.84 20.17 -15.48
CA ILE A 118 -6.03 21.03 -15.43
C ILE A 118 -6.84 20.95 -14.12
N ALA A 119 -6.52 19.98 -13.25
CA ALA A 119 -7.24 19.68 -12.01
C ALA A 119 -6.58 20.25 -10.76
#